data_AF-A0A9P6TJG2-F1
#
_entry.id   AF-A0A9P6TJG2-F1
#
_cell.length_a   1.000
_cell.length_b   1.000
_cell.length_c   1.000
_cell.angle_alpha   90.00
_cell.angle_beta   90.00
_cell.angle_gamma   90.00
#
_symmetry.space_group_name_H-M   'P 1'
#
loop_
_entity.id
_entity.type
_entity.pdbx_description
1 polymer ?
#
loop_
_entity_poly.entity_id
_entity_poly.type
_entity_poly.pdbx_seq_one_letter_code
_entity_poly.pdbx_strand_id
1 'polypeptide(L)'
;MSQQIARQEIQNLYRAYLRLVRDWPADKVRPNRDMKQILTQRVEETFRRPLENEAEPFNLDQAQKQLDALERLLKNEFKSKYPLSDKILQPASNPNYYSGLVASLGVTKDGKRSPLARLFGK
;
A
#
# COMPACT_ATOMS: atom_id res chain seq x y z
N MET A 1 -18.31 -6.58 -31.84
CA MET A 1 -16.89 -6.94 -31.62
C MET A 1 -16.18 -5.98 -30.67
N SER A 2 -16.31 -4.65 -30.82
CA SER A 2 -15.64 -3.66 -29.96
C SER A 2 -15.99 -3.73 -28.47
N GLN A 3 -17.28 -3.91 -28.11
CA GLN A 3 -17.69 -3.95 -26.69
C GLN A 3 -17.17 -5.17 -25.91
N GLN A 4 -17.03 -6.33 -26.58
CA GLN A 4 -16.47 -7.52 -25.95
C GLN A 4 -14.98 -7.34 -25.62
N ILE A 5 -14.23 -6.69 -26.51
CA ILE A 5 -12.80 -6.39 -26.30
C ILE A 5 -12.64 -5.46 -25.09
N ALA A 6 -13.40 -4.37 -25.04
CA ALA A 6 -13.35 -3.43 -23.92
C ALA A 6 -13.69 -4.10 -22.56
N ARG A 7 -14.68 -4.99 -22.54
CA ARG A 7 -15.04 -5.75 -21.33
C ARG A 7 -13.90 -6.66 -20.87
N GLN A 8 -13.21 -7.31 -21.80
CA GLN A 8 -12.07 -8.18 -21.49
C GLN A 8 -10.89 -7.37 -20.94
N GLU A 9 -10.61 -6.19 -21.49
CA GLU A 9 -9.58 -5.28 -21.01
C GLU A 9 -9.86 -4.82 -19.57
N ILE A 10 -11.10 -4.41 -19.28
CA ILE A 10 -11.52 -4.05 -17.91
C ILE A 10 -11.28 -5.20 -16.93
N GLN A 11 -11.64 -6.43 -17.30
CA GLN A 11 -11.42 -7.60 -16.45
C GLN A 11 -9.94 -7.90 -16.21
N ASN A 12 -9.12 -7.79 -17.26
CA ASN A 12 -7.68 -7.99 -17.15
C ASN A 12 -7.05 -6.94 -16.23
N LEU A 13 -7.47 -5.69 -16.38
CA LEU A 13 -7.03 -4.58 -15.56
C LEU A 13 -7.43 -4.78 -14.09
N TYR A 14 -8.68 -5.16 -13.83
CA TYR A 14 -9.15 -5.48 -12.48
C TYR A 14 -8.30 -6.56 -11.81
N ARG A 15 -7.99 -7.65 -12.52
CA ARG A 15 -7.12 -8.73 -12.02
C ARG A 15 -5.70 -8.25 -11.74
N ALA A 16 -5.18 -7.29 -12.50
CA ALA A 16 -3.87 -6.71 -12.28
C ALA A 16 -3.87 -5.84 -11.00
N TYR A 17 -4.90 -5.02 -10.81
CA TYR A 17 -5.10 -4.27 -9.57
C TYR A 17 -5.19 -5.18 -8.33
N LEU A 18 -5.95 -6.28 -8.40
CA LEU A 18 -6.04 -7.24 -7.29
C LEU A 18 -4.69 -7.86 -6.93
N ARG A 19 -3.85 -8.17 -7.93
CA ARG A 19 -2.47 -8.64 -7.69
C ARG A 19 -1.62 -7.56 -7.03
N LEU A 20 -1.71 -6.33 -7.51
CA LEU A 20 -0.98 -5.20 -6.93
C LEU A 20 -1.36 -4.94 -5.47
N VAL A 21 -2.67 -4.97 -5.15
CA VAL A 21 -3.17 -4.80 -3.78
C VAL A 21 -2.68 -5.93 -2.88
N ARG A 22 -2.74 -7.18 -3.36
CA ARG A 22 -2.23 -8.35 -2.62
C ARG A 22 -0.76 -8.17 -2.26
N ASP A 23 0.05 -7.74 -3.22
CA ASP A 23 1.51 -7.61 -3.09
C ASP A 23 1.92 -6.33 -2.35
N TRP A 24 0.98 -5.39 -2.13
CA TRP A 24 1.26 -4.17 -1.40
C TRP A 24 1.70 -4.46 0.05
N PRO A 25 2.79 -3.85 0.53
CA PRO A 25 3.32 -4.09 1.87
C PRO A 25 2.38 -3.55 2.95
N ALA A 26 2.31 -4.26 4.07
CA ALA A 26 1.56 -3.82 5.25
C ALA A 26 2.29 -2.69 5.99
N ASP A 27 1.55 -1.66 6.41
CA ASP A 27 2.08 -0.57 7.22
C ASP A 27 1.90 -0.88 8.72
N LYS A 28 2.97 -1.38 9.35
CA LYS A 28 2.94 -1.71 10.78
C LYS A 28 2.73 -0.49 11.69
N VAL A 29 3.07 0.72 11.23
CA VAL A 29 2.95 1.97 12.01
C VAL A 29 1.50 2.46 12.02
N ARG A 30 0.72 2.10 11.00
CA ARG A 30 -0.67 2.56 10.82
C ARG A 30 -1.62 1.40 10.51
N PRO A 31 -1.83 0.46 11.46
CA PRO A 31 -2.58 -0.78 11.21
C PRO A 31 -4.06 -0.57 10.81
N ASN A 32 -4.66 0.54 11.24
CA ASN A 32 -6.08 0.84 10.97
C ASN A 32 -6.32 1.71 9.73
N ARG A 33 -5.25 2.21 9.10
CA ARG A 33 -5.31 3.12 7.94
C ARG A 33 -4.10 2.88 7.05
N ASP A 34 -3.90 1.62 6.65
CA ASP A 34 -2.81 1.30 5.75
C ASP A 34 -3.19 1.56 4.29
N MET A 35 -2.17 1.72 3.44
CA MET A 35 -2.41 1.97 2.02
C MET A 35 -3.07 0.77 1.34
N LYS A 36 -2.86 -0.44 1.84
CA LYS A 36 -3.43 -1.67 1.29
C LYS A 36 -4.95 -1.69 1.43
N GLN A 37 -5.48 -1.31 2.60
CA GLN A 37 -6.90 -1.14 2.87
C GLN A 37 -7.50 -0.09 1.93
N ILE A 38 -6.86 1.07 1.82
CA ILE A 38 -7.31 2.17 0.94
C ILE A 38 -7.35 1.71 -0.52
N LEU A 39 -6.31 1.03 -0.99
CA LEU A 39 -6.26 0.52 -2.37
C LEU A 39 -7.31 -0.56 -2.61
N THR A 40 -7.57 -1.43 -1.64
CA THR A 40 -8.63 -2.46 -1.74
C THR A 40 -9.99 -1.80 -1.95
N GLN A 41 -10.34 -0.86 -1.06
CA GLN A 41 -11.59 -0.11 -1.17
C GLN A 41 -11.68 0.64 -2.51
N ARG A 42 -10.60 1.32 -2.91
CA ARG A 42 -10.59 2.10 -4.14
C ARG A 42 -10.80 1.24 -5.38
N VAL A 43 -10.17 0.06 -5.43
CA VAL A 43 -10.34 -0.90 -6.53
C VAL A 43 -11.78 -1.39 -6.61
N GLU A 44 -12.41 -1.70 -5.47
CA GLU A 44 -13.82 -2.08 -5.46
C GLU A 44 -14.72 -0.96 -5.98
N GLU A 45 -14.54 0.27 -5.49
CA GLU A 45 -15.32 1.43 -5.94
C GLU A 45 -15.14 1.73 -7.44
N THR A 46 -13.90 1.74 -7.92
CA THR A 46 -13.58 2.10 -9.30
C THR A 46 -14.12 1.10 -10.32
N PHE A 47 -14.09 -0.20 -10.01
CA PHE A 47 -14.55 -1.23 -10.94
C PHE A 47 -16.03 -1.60 -10.75
N ARG A 48 -16.63 -1.32 -9.58
CA ARG A 48 -18.07 -1.54 -9.34
C ARG A 48 -18.93 -0.37 -9.85
N ARG A 49 -18.54 0.88 -9.65
CA ARG A 49 -19.34 2.07 -10.00
C ARG A 49 -19.85 2.10 -11.45
N PRO A 50 -19.07 1.73 -12.48
CA PRO A 50 -19.55 1.70 -13.86
C PRO A 50 -20.65 0.66 -14.11
N LEU A 51 -20.81 -0.33 -13.22
CA LEU A 51 -21.91 -1.29 -13.29
C LEU A 51 -23.20 -0.75 -12.66
N GLU A 52 -23.09 0.23 -11.76
CA GLU A 52 -24.21 0.79 -11.00
C GLU A 52 -24.77 2.06 -11.67
N ASN A 53 -23.90 2.88 -12.28
CA ASN A 53 -24.28 4.11 -12.95
C ASN A 53 -23.74 4.16 -14.38
N GLU A 54 -24.60 3.92 -15.37
CA GLU A 54 -24.24 4.00 -16.80
C GLU A 54 -23.83 5.41 -17.26
N ALA A 55 -24.13 6.44 -16.46
CA ALA A 55 -23.85 7.84 -16.78
C ALA A 55 -22.37 8.23 -16.65
N GLU A 56 -21.58 7.48 -15.88
CA GLU A 56 -20.14 7.75 -15.69
C GLU A 56 -19.30 6.70 -16.43
N PRO A 57 -18.68 7.06 -17.58
CA PRO A 57 -17.93 6.11 -18.38
C PRO A 57 -16.64 5.68 -17.67
N PHE A 58 -16.32 4.39 -17.70
CA PHE A 58 -15.06 3.87 -17.19
C PHE A 58 -13.88 4.33 -18.07
N ASN A 59 -13.00 5.16 -17.52
CA ASN A 59 -11.82 5.64 -18.24
C ASN A 59 -10.66 4.62 -18.17
N LEU A 60 -10.56 3.80 -19.22
CA LEU A 60 -9.53 2.76 -19.36
C LEU A 60 -8.10 3.32 -19.33
N ASP A 61 -7.83 4.40 -20.07
CA ASP A 61 -6.50 4.99 -20.17
C ASP A 61 -6.01 5.52 -18.82
N GLN A 62 -6.89 6.20 -18.09
CA GLN A 62 -6.58 6.68 -16.75
C GLN A 62 -6.31 5.53 -15.77
N ALA A 63 -7.12 4.47 -15.83
CA ALA A 63 -6.93 3.31 -14.96
C ALA A 63 -5.62 2.56 -15.28
N GLN A 64 -5.24 2.45 -16.55
CA GLN A 64 -3.94 1.88 -16.94
C GLN A 64 -2.77 2.73 -16.41
N LYS A 65 -2.83 4.05 -16.60
CA LYS A 65 -1.79 4.98 -16.09
C LYS A 65 -1.63 4.90 -14.57
N GLN A 66 -2.74 4.75 -13.85
CA GLN A 66 -2.72 4.58 -12.40
C GLN A 66 -2.09 3.26 -11.98
N LEU A 67 -2.44 2.15 -12.66
CA LEU A 67 -1.82 0.85 -12.42
C LEU A 67 -0.30 0.93 -12.60
N ASP A 68 0.16 1.49 -13.72
CA ASP A 68 1.59 1.63 -14.01
C ASP A 68 2.31 2.46 -12.94
N ALA A 69 1.71 3.57 -12.50
CA ALA A 69 2.26 4.40 -11.43
C ALA A 69 2.36 3.63 -10.10
N LEU A 70 1.33 2.86 -9.74
CA LEU A 70 1.32 2.04 -8.54
C LEU A 70 2.36 0.92 -8.61
N GLU A 71 2.55 0.28 -9.77
CA GLU A 71 3.59 -0.73 -9.93
C GLU A 71 5.00 -0.16 -9.74
N ARG A 72 5.25 1.05 -10.25
CA ARG A 72 6.55 1.74 -10.07
C ARG A 72 6.80 2.09 -8.60
N LEU A 73 5.76 2.50 -7.88
CA LEU A 73 5.82 2.73 -6.44
C LEU A 73 6.11 1.43 -5.68
N LEU A 74 5.41 0.34 -6.01
CA LEU A 74 5.59 -0.97 -5.38
C LEU A 74 7.02 -1.50 -5.57
N LYS A 75 7.59 -1.30 -6.77
CA LYS A 75 8.98 -1.66 -7.10
C LYS A 75 10.02 -0.74 -6.45
N ASN A 76 9.60 0.27 -5.67
CA ASN A 76 10.46 1.28 -5.07
C ASN A 76 11.35 2.02 -6.09
N GLU A 77 10.91 2.17 -7.34
CA GLU A 77 11.73 2.73 -8.43
C GLU A 77 12.27 4.12 -8.07
N PHE A 78 11.44 4.97 -7.46
CA PHE A 78 11.81 6.34 -7.12
C PHE A 78 12.80 6.41 -5.96
N LYS A 79 12.79 5.43 -5.05
CA LYS A 79 13.81 5.33 -3.99
C LYS A 79 15.18 5.01 -4.58
N SER A 80 15.24 4.12 -5.56
CA SER A 80 16.49 3.81 -6.26
C SER A 80 16.95 4.93 -7.18
N LYS A 81 16.01 5.59 -7.87
CA LYS A 81 16.31 6.63 -8.86
C LYS A 81 16.73 7.95 -8.21
N TYR A 82 16.17 8.27 -7.05
CA TYR A 82 16.43 9.50 -6.31
C TYR A 82 16.87 9.15 -4.88
N PRO A 83 18.11 8.66 -4.70
CA PRO A 83 18.58 8.24 -3.39
C PRO A 83 18.65 9.46 -2.45
N LEU A 84 18.13 9.26 -1.24
CA LEU A 84 18.16 10.26 -0.18
C LEU A 84 19.31 9.97 0.78
N SER A 85 19.83 11.02 1.43
CA SER A 85 20.85 10.84 2.48
C SER A 85 20.24 10.20 3.71
N ASP A 86 20.94 9.24 4.31
CA ASP A 86 20.55 8.61 5.58
C ASP A 86 20.38 9.62 6.72
N LYS A 87 21.02 10.79 6.60
CA LYS A 87 20.90 11.91 7.54
C LYS A 87 19.48 12.46 7.66
N ILE A 88 18.62 12.26 6.66
CA ILE A 88 17.22 12.71 6.72
C ILE A 88 16.47 12.07 7.90
N LEU A 89 16.79 10.83 8.23
CA LEU A 89 16.18 10.09 9.35
C LEU A 89 17.00 10.20 10.65
N GLN A 90 18.04 11.04 10.67
CA GLN A 90 18.95 11.21 11.80
C GLN A 90 19.15 12.71 12.10
N PRO A 91 18.16 13.38 12.72
CA PRO A 91 18.26 14.81 12.99
C PRO A 91 19.42 15.09 13.96
N ALA A 92 20.10 16.22 13.78
CA ALA A 92 21.30 16.57 14.56
C ALA A 92 21.05 16.63 16.08
N SER A 93 19.83 16.98 16.50
CA SER A 93 19.44 17.02 17.91
C SER A 93 19.27 15.65 18.54
N ASN A 94 18.83 14.64 17.78
CA ASN A 94 18.66 13.27 18.25
C ASN A 94 18.70 12.28 17.07
N PRO A 95 19.88 11.70 16.77
CA PRO A 95 20.04 10.76 15.66
C PRO A 95 19.12 9.53 15.73
N ASN A 96 18.68 9.14 16.92
CA ASN A 96 17.85 7.95 17.14
C ASN A 96 16.35 8.25 17.27
N TYR A 97 15.92 9.49 16.96
CA TYR A 97 14.55 9.95 17.17
C TYR A 97 13.51 9.05 16.49
N TYR A 98 13.61 8.84 15.17
CA TYR A 98 12.61 8.09 14.42
C TYR A 98 12.62 6.59 14.76
N SER A 99 13.79 6.00 15.00
CA SER A 99 13.88 4.60 15.47
C SER A 99 13.21 4.41 16.83
N GLY A 100 13.42 5.35 17.77
CA GLY A 100 12.76 5.34 19.07
C GLY A 100 11.25 5.54 18.96
N LEU A 101 10.82 6.44 18.06
CA LEU A 101 9.40 6.66 17.79
C LEU A 101 8.72 5.40 17.26
N VAL A 102 9.28 4.75 16.24
CA VAL A 102 8.73 3.49 15.69
C VAL A 102 8.68 2.39 16.75
N ALA A 103 9.71 2.27 17.61
CA ALA A 103 9.70 1.32 18.71
C ALA A 103 8.58 1.61 19.74
N SER A 104 8.36 2.88 20.08
CA SER A 104 7.32 3.32 21.03
C SER A 104 5.90 3.05 20.52
N LEU A 105 5.69 3.09 19.21
CA LEU A 105 4.41 2.76 18.56
C LEU A 105 4.08 1.25 18.60
N GLY A 106 4.93 0.43 19.23
CA GLY A 106 4.67 -0.99 19.43
C GLY A 106 4.92 -1.85 18.18
N VAL A 107 5.49 -1.27 17.12
CA VAL A 107 5.82 -1.95 15.85
C VAL A 107 6.83 -3.09 16.05
N THR A 108 7.51 -3.12 17.20
CA THR A 108 8.47 -4.16 17.62
C THR A 108 7.86 -5.35 18.36
N LYS A 109 6.54 -5.42 18.57
CA LYS A 109 5.94 -6.56 19.27
C LYS A 109 5.21 -7.52 18.33
N ASP A 110 5.99 -8.22 17.52
CA ASP A 110 5.67 -9.61 17.18
C ASP A 110 5.68 -10.43 18.49
N GLY A 111 4.57 -10.45 19.23
CA GLY A 111 4.10 -11.48 20.17
C GLY A 111 5.03 -12.07 21.26
N LYS A 112 6.31 -11.71 21.32
CA LYS A 112 7.27 -12.31 22.25
C LYS A 112 7.20 -11.51 23.54
N ARG A 113 6.36 -11.98 24.44
CA ARG A 113 6.46 -11.66 25.88
C ARG A 113 7.94 -11.72 26.26
N SER A 114 8.44 -10.66 26.88
CA SER A 114 9.79 -10.62 27.43
C SER A 114 10.03 -11.92 28.22
N PRO A 115 11.15 -12.62 28.03
CA PRO A 115 11.43 -13.85 28.78
C PRO A 115 11.41 -13.59 30.31
N LEU A 116 11.66 -12.35 30.75
CA LEU A 116 11.54 -11.93 32.15
C LEU A 116 10.08 -11.89 32.63
N ALA A 117 9.13 -11.55 31.77
CA ALA A 117 7.70 -11.60 32.11
C ALA A 117 7.16 -13.03 32.26
N ARG A 118 7.88 -14.06 31.77
CA ARG A 118 7.57 -15.47 32.03
C ARG A 118 8.13 -15.98 33.37
N LEU A 119 9.14 -15.30 33.93
CA LEU A 119 9.82 -15.72 35.16
C LEU A 119 9.27 -15.03 36.42
N PHE A 120 8.66 -13.85 36.29
CA PHE A 120 8.18 -13.06 37.44
C PHE A 120 6.68 -12.72 37.39
N GLY A 121 5.91 -13.35 36.50
CA GLY A 121 4.45 -13.19 36.44
C GLY A 121 3.74 -14.23 37.31
N LYS A 122 3.23 -13.80 38.46
CA LYS A 122 2.16 -14.49 39.19
C LYS A 122 0.82 -14.21 38.52
#